data_AF-A0AAW1LI21-F1
#
_entry.id   AF-A0AAW1LI21-F1
#
_cell.length_a   1.000
_cell.length_b   1.000
_cell.length_c   1.000
_cell.angle_alpha   90.00
_cell.angle_beta   90.00
_cell.angle_gamma   90.00
#
_symmetry.space_group_name_H-M   'P 1'
#
loop_
_entity.id
_entity.type
_entity.pdbx_description
1 polymer ?
#
loop_
_entity_poly.entity_id
_entity_poly.type
_entity_poly.pdbx_seq_one_letter_code
_entity_poly.pdbx_strand_id
1 'polypeptide(L)'
;MYSTICKQLKNSDSNIAKTIISGFTGQLKGWWDNYLTPAMKAAIVEAKTNDQPPAENAVYTLTINIIEQFTGRYLNNNENIRTLLQNLRCKTLTDYRWYKDTFLSRVMELPESSNAHWKVKFIDSLPHLFVERVRTVLRGQHNAIPYDAYSYGKLIGTCTEQGLKLCNEIKLTQQIKRQNLAE
;
A
#
# COMPACT_ATOMS: atom_id res chain seq x y z
N MET A 1 16.55 11.33 -8.36
CA MET A 1 17.08 12.42 -9.22
C MET A 1 18.24 13.18 -8.57
N TYR A 2 18.22 13.49 -7.26
CA TYR A 2 19.33 14.19 -6.60
C TYR A 2 20.63 13.38 -6.45
N SER A 3 20.57 12.06 -6.25
CA SER A 3 21.77 11.21 -6.07
C SER A 3 22.67 11.16 -7.32
N THR A 4 22.09 11.20 -8.52
CA THR A 4 22.84 11.20 -9.80
C THR A 4 23.56 12.52 -10.04
N ILE A 5 22.94 13.65 -9.62
CA ILE A 5 23.52 15.00 -9.74
C ILE A 5 24.67 15.19 -8.74
N CYS A 6 24.53 14.68 -7.52
CA CYS A 6 25.61 14.75 -6.52
C CYS A 6 26.84 13.91 -6.91
N LYS A 7 26.64 12.75 -7.57
CA LYS A 7 27.76 11.93 -8.10
C LYS A 7 28.50 12.61 -9.25
N GLN A 8 27.83 13.43 -10.07
CA GLN A 8 28.47 14.21 -11.14
C GLN A 8 29.34 15.37 -10.63
N LEU A 9 29.16 15.80 -9.37
CA LEU A 9 29.92 16.89 -8.73
C LEU A 9 31.13 16.42 -7.89
N LYS A 10 31.55 15.14 -8.00
CA LYS A 10 32.60 14.51 -7.17
C LYS A 10 32.32 14.51 -5.66
N ASN A 11 31.06 14.61 -5.23
CA ASN A 11 30.74 14.45 -3.81
C ASN A 11 30.83 12.97 -3.42
N SER A 12 31.58 12.69 -2.35
CA SER A 12 31.66 11.35 -1.75
C SER A 12 30.27 10.90 -1.30
N ASP A 13 29.98 9.61 -1.42
CA ASP A 13 28.70 9.03 -0.99
C ASP A 13 28.49 9.29 0.52
N SER A 14 29.58 9.30 1.28
CA SER A 14 29.60 9.71 2.69
C SER A 14 29.11 11.14 2.91
N ASN A 15 29.51 12.10 2.07
CA ASN A 15 29.07 13.49 2.17
C ASN A 15 27.58 13.63 1.82
N ILE A 16 27.11 12.90 0.81
CA ILE A 16 25.68 12.86 0.46
C ILE A 16 24.86 12.32 1.65
N ALA A 17 25.32 11.25 2.29
CA ALA A 17 24.68 10.70 3.49
C ALA A 17 24.63 11.74 4.63
N LYS A 18 25.73 12.45 4.91
CA LYS A 18 25.77 13.52 5.91
C LYS A 18 24.79 14.66 5.59
N THR A 19 24.67 15.04 4.32
CA THR A 19 23.67 16.06 3.90
C THR A 19 22.25 15.58 4.16
N ILE A 20 21.93 14.32 3.82
CA ILE A 20 20.61 13.73 4.11
C ILE A 20 20.32 13.76 5.61
N ILE A 21 21.29 13.34 6.43
CA ILE A 21 21.19 13.32 7.89
C ILE A 21 20.95 14.73 8.45
N SER A 22 21.61 15.76 7.91
CA SER A 22 21.39 17.14 8.35
C SER A 22 19.95 17.63 8.13
N GLY A 23 19.22 17.03 7.17
CA GLY A 23 17.82 17.29 6.92
C GLY A 23 16.84 16.50 7.80
N PHE A 24 17.33 15.61 8.67
CA PHE A 24 16.45 14.84 9.56
C PHE A 24 15.76 15.73 10.58
N THR A 25 14.48 15.46 10.78
CA THR A 25 13.62 16.10 11.79
C THR A 25 12.75 15.04 12.48
N GLY A 26 12.14 15.41 13.62
CA GLY A 26 11.24 14.53 14.36
C GLY A 26 11.87 13.18 14.74
N GLN A 27 11.18 12.09 14.41
CA GLN A 27 11.59 10.73 14.77
C GLN A 27 12.94 10.33 14.17
N LEU A 28 13.24 10.73 12.92
CA LEU A 28 14.52 10.44 12.27
C LEU A 28 15.68 11.15 12.98
N LYS A 29 15.47 12.39 13.42
CA LYS A 29 16.48 13.14 14.18
C LYS A 29 16.71 12.52 15.55
N GLY A 30 15.64 12.16 16.26
CA GLY A 30 15.75 11.49 17.56
C GLY A 30 16.47 10.14 17.47
N TRP A 31 16.18 9.34 16.43
CA TRP A 31 16.90 8.09 16.16
C TRP A 31 18.39 8.34 15.90
N TRP A 32 18.71 9.29 15.01
CA TRP A 32 20.09 9.60 14.72
C TRP A 32 20.83 10.14 15.95
N ASP A 33 20.31 11.17 16.62
CA ASP A 33 21.05 11.86 17.68
C ASP A 33 21.16 11.03 18.95
N ASN A 34 20.06 10.40 19.37
CA ASN A 34 19.93 9.83 20.72
C ASN A 34 20.00 8.29 20.75
N TYR A 35 19.54 7.60 19.71
CA TYR A 35 19.46 6.13 19.70
C TYR A 35 20.75 5.49 19.19
N LEU A 36 21.32 6.02 18.10
CA LEU A 36 22.54 5.46 17.54
C LEU A 36 23.78 5.81 18.37
N THR A 37 24.60 4.80 18.67
CA THR A 37 25.93 5.02 19.26
C THR A 37 26.89 5.63 18.24
N PRO A 38 27.98 6.31 18.67
CA PRO A 38 28.99 6.84 17.76
C PRO A 38 29.58 5.79 16.81
N ALA A 39 29.79 4.55 17.31
CA ALA A 39 30.28 3.44 16.49
C ALA A 39 29.28 3.05 15.39
N MET A 40 27.98 3.00 15.69
CA MET A 40 26.95 2.72 14.69
C MET A 40 26.84 3.84 13.64
N LYS A 41 26.98 5.10 14.07
CA LYS A 41 27.00 6.25 13.14
C LYS A 41 28.19 6.15 12.18
N ALA A 42 29.37 5.80 12.68
CA ALA A 42 30.57 5.60 11.86
C ALA A 42 30.36 4.44 10.87
N ALA A 43 29.83 3.30 11.33
CA ALA A 43 29.56 2.15 10.48
C ALA A 43 28.60 2.48 9.31
N ILE A 44 27.64 3.40 9.50
CA ILE A 44 26.73 3.86 8.44
C ILE A 44 27.44 4.83 7.48
N VAL A 45 28.17 5.81 8.01
CA VAL A 45 28.75 6.92 7.22
C VAL A 45 30.00 6.49 6.44
N GLU A 46 30.70 5.46 6.92
CA GLU A 46 31.94 4.92 6.33
C GLU A 46 31.70 3.58 5.60
N ALA A 47 30.43 3.20 5.40
CA ALA A 47 30.08 1.94 4.75
C ALA A 47 30.66 1.85 3.33
N LYS A 48 31.13 0.65 2.97
CA LYS A 48 31.66 0.32 1.65
C LYS A 48 30.97 -0.92 1.08
N THR A 49 30.99 -1.07 -0.25
CA THR A 49 30.56 -2.29 -0.92
C THR A 49 31.56 -3.42 -0.69
N ASN A 50 31.09 -4.66 -0.84
CA ASN A 50 31.95 -5.86 -0.80
C ASN A 50 32.67 -6.12 -2.15
N ASP A 51 32.57 -5.19 -3.10
CA ASP A 51 33.20 -5.32 -4.41
C ASP A 51 34.71 -5.12 -4.34
N GLN A 52 35.42 -5.50 -5.40
CA GLN A 52 36.85 -5.27 -5.55
C GLN A 52 37.09 -4.37 -6.79
N PRO A 53 37.50 -3.09 -6.60
CA PRO A 53 37.79 -2.41 -5.34
C PRO A 53 36.52 -1.98 -4.57
N PRO A 54 36.56 -1.88 -3.23
CA PRO A 54 35.43 -1.45 -2.43
C PRO A 54 35.04 0.00 -2.75
N ALA A 55 33.78 0.22 -3.10
CA ALA A 55 33.23 1.56 -3.35
C ALA A 55 32.48 2.07 -2.10
N GLU A 56 32.38 3.40 -1.93
CA GLU A 56 31.57 3.96 -0.85
C GLU A 56 30.08 3.62 -1.04
N ASN A 57 29.39 3.29 0.06
CA ASN A 57 28.01 2.84 0.06
C ASN A 57 27.21 3.35 1.28
N ALA A 58 27.59 4.51 1.80
CA ALA A 58 27.01 5.15 2.96
C ALA A 58 25.53 5.50 2.77
N VAL A 59 25.12 5.97 1.59
CA VAL A 59 23.71 6.35 1.32
C VAL A 59 22.80 5.13 1.29
N TYR A 60 23.23 4.05 0.64
CA TYR A 60 22.48 2.79 0.63
C TYR A 60 22.38 2.22 2.05
N THR A 61 23.48 2.21 2.79
CA THR A 61 23.54 1.71 4.16
C THR A 61 22.67 2.55 5.10
N LEU A 62 22.66 3.87 4.96
CA LEU A 62 21.76 4.76 5.69
C LEU A 62 20.29 4.44 5.37
N THR A 63 19.97 4.28 4.09
CA THR A 63 18.61 3.99 3.62
C THR A 63 18.10 2.67 4.18
N ILE A 64 18.89 1.61 4.12
CA ILE A 64 18.49 0.29 4.63
C ILE A 64 18.36 0.32 6.16
N ASN A 65 19.21 1.04 6.89
CA ASN A 65 19.10 1.16 8.34
C ASN A 65 17.84 1.93 8.76
N ILE A 66 17.45 3.00 8.04
CA ILE A 66 16.20 3.72 8.30
C ILE A 66 15.01 2.78 8.08
N ILE A 67 15.02 2.06 6.96
CA ILE A 67 14.01 1.06 6.63
C ILE A 67 13.92 0.01 7.75
N GLU A 68 15.04 -0.58 8.15
CA GLU A 68 15.04 -1.63 9.16
C GLU A 68 14.54 -1.13 10.51
N GLN A 69 14.92 0.09 10.91
CA GLN A 69 14.52 0.66 12.18
C GLN A 69 13.03 1.01 12.26
N PHE A 70 12.48 1.63 11.21
CA PHE A 70 11.13 2.23 11.26
C PHE A 70 10.06 1.35 10.62
N THR A 71 10.44 0.46 9.71
CA THR A 71 9.53 -0.47 9.04
C THR A 71 9.82 -1.94 9.37
N GLY A 72 10.95 -2.26 10.00
CA GLY A 72 11.38 -3.63 10.28
C GLY A 72 12.16 -4.27 9.12
N ARG A 73 12.72 -5.47 9.31
CA ARG A 73 13.39 -6.22 8.23
C ARG A 73 12.36 -6.73 7.22
N TYR A 74 12.52 -6.37 5.94
CA TYR A 74 11.70 -6.82 4.82
C TYR A 74 11.88 -8.29 4.41
N LEU A 75 12.68 -9.09 5.13
CA LEU A 75 12.86 -10.50 4.80
C LEU A 75 11.52 -11.23 5.00
N ASN A 76 10.88 -11.59 3.89
CA ASN A 76 9.60 -12.31 3.81
C ASN A 76 8.37 -11.56 4.37
N ASN A 77 8.27 -10.23 4.18
CA ASN A 77 7.06 -9.47 4.56
C ASN A 77 5.78 -9.90 3.81
N ASN A 78 5.91 -10.72 2.76
CA ASN A 78 4.78 -11.25 2.00
C ASN A 78 3.79 -12.03 2.88
N GLU A 79 4.25 -12.80 3.87
CA GLU A 79 3.34 -13.55 4.76
C GLU A 79 2.53 -12.63 5.68
N ASN A 80 3.14 -11.55 6.17
CA ASN A 80 2.43 -10.53 6.96
C ASN A 80 1.40 -9.81 6.10
N ILE A 81 1.76 -9.44 4.87
CA ILE A 81 0.85 -8.84 3.91
C ILE A 81 -0.29 -9.78 3.58
N ARG A 82 -0.01 -11.07 3.31
CA ARG A 82 -1.00 -12.11 3.07
C ARG A 82 -1.97 -12.23 4.24
N THR A 83 -1.45 -12.34 5.46
CA THR A 83 -2.25 -12.43 6.69
C THR A 83 -3.12 -11.19 6.88
N LEU A 84 -2.56 -10.00 6.68
CA LEU A 84 -3.29 -8.74 6.75
C LEU A 84 -4.44 -8.71 5.74
N LEU A 85 -4.16 -8.99 4.46
CA LEU A 85 -5.16 -9.00 3.40
C LEU A 85 -6.23 -10.07 3.64
N GLN A 86 -5.86 -11.22 4.23
CA GLN A 86 -6.83 -12.25 4.61
C GLN A 86 -7.80 -11.78 5.70
N ASN A 87 -7.36 -10.91 6.59
CA ASN A 87 -8.17 -10.38 7.69
C ASN A 87 -8.83 -9.03 7.36
N LEU A 88 -8.40 -8.35 6.30
CA LEU A 88 -8.97 -7.07 5.89
C LEU A 88 -10.42 -7.22 5.43
N ARG A 89 -11.32 -6.41 5.97
CA ARG A 89 -12.75 -6.37 5.63
C ARG A 89 -13.23 -4.95 5.52
N CYS A 90 -14.10 -4.71 4.54
CA CYS A 90 -14.86 -3.48 4.39
C CYS A 90 -16.16 -3.64 5.20
N LYS A 91 -16.22 -3.01 6.39
CA LYS A 91 -17.37 -3.16 7.30
C LYS A 91 -18.62 -2.49 6.73
N THR A 92 -18.47 -1.29 6.19
CA THR A 92 -19.56 -0.50 5.60
C THR A 92 -19.14 0.10 4.27
N LEU A 93 -20.11 0.51 3.45
CA LEU A 93 -19.80 1.21 2.19
C LEU A 93 -19.14 2.58 2.40
N THR A 94 -19.32 3.19 3.57
CA THR A 94 -18.60 4.41 3.95
C THR A 94 -17.10 4.16 4.06
N ASP A 95 -16.71 2.96 4.50
CA ASP A 95 -15.31 2.55 4.65
C ASP A 95 -14.68 2.11 3.30
N TYR A 96 -15.46 2.04 2.22
CA TYR A 96 -15.00 1.48 0.94
C TYR A 96 -13.76 2.17 0.40
N ARG A 97 -13.67 3.50 0.53
CA ARG A 97 -12.48 4.24 0.07
C ARG A 97 -11.22 3.81 0.80
N TRP A 98 -11.28 3.80 2.13
CA TRP A 98 -10.17 3.34 2.98
C TRP A 98 -9.82 1.88 2.69
N TYR A 99 -10.83 1.01 2.59
CA TYR A 99 -10.66 -0.40 2.29
C TYR A 99 -9.94 -0.61 0.94
N LYS A 100 -10.41 0.06 -0.11
CA LYS A 100 -9.82 -0.02 -1.47
C LYS A 100 -8.36 0.41 -1.45
N ASP A 101 -8.06 1.56 -0.86
CA ASP A 101 -6.71 2.13 -0.84
C ASP A 101 -5.76 1.26 0.00
N THR A 102 -6.24 0.75 1.13
CA THR A 102 -5.49 -0.16 2.00
C THR A 102 -5.25 -1.51 1.31
N PHE A 103 -6.26 -2.11 0.69
CA PHE A 103 -6.11 -3.38 -0.01
C PHE A 103 -5.12 -3.25 -1.18
N LEU A 104 -5.27 -2.21 -2.01
CA LEU A 104 -4.41 -2.01 -3.19
C LEU A 104 -2.97 -1.71 -2.81
N SER A 105 -2.73 -0.86 -1.80
CA SER A 105 -1.36 -0.56 -1.38
C SER A 105 -0.61 -1.83 -0.96
N ARG A 106 -1.27 -2.76 -0.29
CA ARG A 106 -0.66 -4.00 0.21
C ARG A 106 -0.59 -5.10 -0.83
N VAL A 107 -1.64 -5.32 -1.61
CA VAL A 107 -1.62 -6.40 -2.62
C VAL A 107 -0.59 -6.15 -3.71
N MET A 108 -0.33 -4.89 -4.06
CA MET A 108 0.67 -4.53 -5.09
C MET A 108 2.12 -4.78 -4.66
N GLU A 109 2.36 -5.01 -3.36
CA GLU A 109 3.67 -5.44 -2.85
C GLU A 109 3.90 -6.96 -3.04
N LEU A 110 2.86 -7.75 -3.32
CA LEU A 110 2.98 -9.19 -3.51
C LEU A 110 3.41 -9.57 -4.93
N PRO A 111 4.31 -10.56 -5.12
CA PRO A 111 4.67 -11.06 -6.45
C PRO A 111 3.47 -11.64 -7.24
N GLU A 112 2.50 -12.21 -6.53
CA GLU A 112 1.31 -12.85 -7.11
C GLU A 112 0.09 -11.93 -7.11
N SER A 113 0.28 -10.61 -7.07
CA SER A 113 -0.79 -9.62 -6.99
C SER A 113 -1.83 -9.73 -8.10
N SER A 114 -1.46 -10.29 -9.26
CA SER A 114 -2.36 -10.48 -10.42
C SER A 114 -3.27 -11.70 -10.32
N ASN A 115 -3.02 -12.62 -9.37
CA ASN A 115 -3.74 -13.88 -9.21
C ASN A 115 -5.23 -13.65 -8.90
N ALA A 116 -6.12 -14.44 -9.51
CA ALA A 116 -7.56 -14.42 -9.22
C ALA A 116 -7.88 -14.53 -7.73
N HIS A 117 -7.11 -15.28 -6.94
CA HIS A 117 -7.30 -15.39 -5.49
C HIS A 117 -7.47 -14.01 -4.82
N TRP A 118 -6.62 -13.03 -5.15
CA TRP A 118 -6.69 -11.71 -4.53
C TRP A 118 -7.85 -10.86 -5.04
N LYS A 119 -8.28 -11.08 -6.28
CA LYS A 119 -9.45 -10.41 -6.87
C LYS A 119 -10.76 -10.94 -6.27
N VAL A 120 -10.84 -12.25 -6.08
CA VAL A 120 -11.92 -12.90 -5.31
C VAL A 120 -11.92 -12.33 -3.90
N LYS A 121 -10.76 -12.34 -3.23
CA LYS A 121 -10.63 -11.81 -1.87
C LYS A 121 -11.07 -10.35 -1.76
N PHE A 122 -10.72 -9.52 -2.75
CA PHE A 122 -11.11 -8.11 -2.79
C PHE A 122 -12.63 -7.94 -2.81
N ILE A 123 -13.35 -8.77 -3.56
CA ILE A 123 -14.81 -8.74 -3.63
C ILE A 123 -15.42 -9.34 -2.37
N ASP A 124 -14.95 -10.50 -1.92
CA ASP A 124 -15.52 -11.24 -0.78
C ASP A 124 -15.40 -10.51 0.56
N SER A 125 -14.50 -9.53 0.62
CA SER A 125 -14.28 -8.71 1.82
C SER A 125 -15.20 -7.49 1.88
N LEU A 126 -16.09 -7.28 0.90
CA LEU A 126 -17.12 -6.25 0.92
C LEU A 126 -18.32 -6.64 1.81
N PRO A 127 -19.21 -5.70 2.16
CA PRO A 127 -20.43 -6.03 2.91
C PRO A 127 -21.30 -7.06 2.16
N HIS A 128 -21.79 -8.10 2.85
CA HIS A 128 -22.43 -9.29 2.25
C HIS A 128 -23.46 -8.99 1.15
N LEU A 129 -24.45 -8.13 1.41
CA LEU A 129 -25.48 -7.80 0.41
C LEU A 129 -24.90 -7.07 -0.80
N PHE A 130 -23.85 -6.28 -0.59
CA PHE A 130 -23.17 -5.57 -1.65
C PHE A 130 -22.28 -6.51 -2.49
N VAL A 131 -21.66 -7.50 -1.87
CA VAL A 131 -20.91 -8.58 -2.56
C VAL A 131 -21.79 -9.23 -3.61
N GLU A 132 -22.99 -9.68 -3.21
CA GLU A 132 -23.90 -10.40 -4.11
C GLU A 132 -24.36 -9.52 -5.27
N ARG A 133 -24.62 -8.24 -5.02
CA ARG A 133 -24.94 -7.26 -6.06
C ARG A 133 -23.79 -7.10 -7.07
N VAL A 134 -22.56 -6.94 -6.59
CA VAL A 134 -21.38 -6.81 -7.46
C VAL A 134 -21.13 -8.10 -8.24
N ARG A 135 -21.19 -9.26 -7.57
CA ARG A 135 -21.01 -10.58 -8.20
C ARG A 135 -22.04 -10.84 -9.30
N THR A 136 -23.29 -10.43 -9.11
CA THR A 136 -24.33 -10.56 -10.15
C THR A 136 -23.93 -9.85 -11.44
N VAL A 137 -23.38 -8.63 -11.33
CA VAL A 137 -22.93 -7.85 -12.48
C VAL A 137 -21.66 -8.41 -13.11
N LEU A 138 -20.71 -8.84 -12.28
CA LEU A 138 -19.47 -9.46 -12.76
C LEU A 138 -19.72 -10.82 -13.44
N ARG A 139 -20.71 -11.57 -12.98
CA ARG A 139 -21.11 -12.85 -13.57
C ARG A 139 -21.75 -12.63 -14.94
N GLY A 140 -22.60 -11.62 -15.08
CA GLY A 140 -23.31 -11.34 -16.32
C GLY A 140 -24.13 -12.56 -16.76
N GLN A 141 -23.92 -13.02 -17.99
CA GLN A 141 -24.56 -14.23 -18.54
C GLN A 141 -23.76 -15.53 -18.31
N HIS A 142 -22.59 -15.46 -17.68
CA HIS A 142 -21.75 -16.63 -17.45
C HIS A 142 -22.20 -17.39 -16.19
N ASN A 143 -21.84 -18.67 -16.09
CA ASN A 143 -22.07 -19.43 -14.85
C ASN A 143 -21.09 -19.03 -13.73
N ALA A 144 -19.88 -18.61 -14.08
CA ALA A 144 -18.82 -18.25 -13.13
C ALA A 144 -18.18 -16.90 -13.49
N ILE A 145 -17.58 -16.25 -12.49
CA ILE A 145 -16.90 -14.96 -12.67
C ILE A 145 -15.44 -15.23 -13.08
N PRO A 146 -14.99 -14.81 -14.27
CA PRO A 146 -13.63 -15.05 -14.74
C PRO A 146 -12.65 -14.03 -14.14
N TYR A 147 -12.37 -14.16 -12.84
CA TYR A 147 -11.52 -13.21 -12.11
C TYR A 147 -10.13 -13.02 -12.72
N ASP A 148 -9.55 -14.06 -13.32
CA ASP A 148 -8.24 -13.97 -14.00
C ASP A 148 -8.24 -12.92 -15.13
N ALA A 149 -9.36 -12.78 -15.85
CA ALA A 149 -9.52 -11.83 -16.95
C ALA A 149 -9.78 -10.38 -16.48
N TYR A 150 -10.06 -10.15 -15.20
CA TYR A 150 -10.35 -8.82 -14.69
C TYR A 150 -9.12 -8.11 -14.13
N SER A 151 -9.00 -6.81 -14.41
CA SER A 151 -8.11 -5.93 -13.68
C SER A 151 -8.78 -5.44 -12.39
N TYR A 152 -7.97 -5.03 -11.39
CA TYR A 152 -8.51 -4.35 -10.21
C TYR A 152 -9.31 -3.11 -10.58
N GLY A 153 -8.89 -2.37 -11.60
CA GLY A 153 -9.62 -1.21 -12.12
C GLY A 153 -11.05 -1.57 -12.56
N LYS A 154 -11.23 -2.70 -13.25
CA LYS A 154 -12.56 -3.18 -13.65
C LYS A 154 -13.43 -3.51 -12.43
N LEU A 155 -12.87 -4.23 -11.45
CA LEU A 155 -13.60 -4.58 -10.21
C LEU A 155 -14.01 -3.33 -9.42
N ILE A 156 -13.09 -2.38 -9.27
CA ILE A 156 -13.32 -1.11 -8.57
C ILE A 156 -14.39 -0.28 -9.30
N GLY A 157 -14.33 -0.25 -10.63
CA GLY A 157 -15.34 0.41 -11.46
C GLY A 157 -16.73 -0.18 -11.23
N THR A 158 -16.86 -1.51 -11.25
CA THR A 158 -18.13 -2.19 -10.96
C THR A 158 -18.62 -1.90 -9.53
N CYS A 159 -17.75 -1.97 -8.52
CA CYS A 159 -18.12 -1.60 -7.15
C CYS A 159 -18.62 -0.15 -7.07
N THR A 160 -17.91 0.80 -7.70
CA THR A 160 -18.29 2.21 -7.67
C THR A 160 -19.64 2.43 -8.33
N GLU A 161 -19.87 1.84 -9.49
CA GLU A 161 -21.15 1.92 -10.20
C GLU A 161 -22.31 1.34 -9.38
N GLN A 162 -22.11 0.16 -8.78
CA GLN A 162 -23.14 -0.47 -7.96
C GLN A 162 -23.40 0.29 -6.66
N GLY A 163 -22.36 0.89 -6.06
CA GLY A 163 -22.50 1.74 -4.89
C GLY A 163 -23.35 2.98 -5.18
N LEU A 164 -23.12 3.63 -6.33
CA LEU A 164 -23.93 4.77 -6.76
C LEU A 164 -25.39 4.39 -7.00
N LYS A 165 -25.64 3.28 -7.69
CA LYS A 165 -27.00 2.78 -7.93
C LYS A 165 -27.74 2.50 -6.63
N LEU A 166 -27.10 1.81 -5.68
CA LEU A 166 -27.67 1.52 -4.37
C LEU A 166 -28.00 2.81 -3.59
N CYS A 167 -27.10 3.79 -3.59
CA CYS A 167 -27.36 5.09 -2.96
C CYS A 167 -28.59 5.79 -3.56
N ASN A 168 -28.75 5.74 -4.88
CA ASN A 168 -29.91 6.32 -5.56
C ASN A 168 -31.21 5.58 -5.21
N GLU A 169 -31.19 4.25 -5.18
CA GLU A 169 -32.34 3.42 -4.78
C GLU A 169 -32.79 3.71 -3.34
N ILE A 170 -31.84 3.83 -2.40
CA ILE A 170 -32.14 4.18 -1.00
C ILE A 170 -32.77 5.57 -0.91
N LYS A 171 -32.21 6.56 -1.62
CA LYS A 171 -32.76 7.93 -1.64
C LYS A 171 -34.18 7.96 -2.19
N LEU A 172 -34.43 7.27 -3.30
CA LEU A 172 -35.75 7.19 -3.92
C LEU A 172 -36.77 6.52 -2.97
N THR A 173 -36.37 5.40 -2.34
CA THR A 173 -37.20 4.67 -1.37
C THR A 173 -37.59 5.56 -0.18
N GLN A 174 -36.66 6.38 0.31
CA GLN A 174 -36.93 7.32 1.40
C GLN A 174 -37.89 8.44 0.98
N GLN A 175 -37.79 8.94 -0.25
CA GLN A 175 -38.71 9.95 -0.77
C GLN A 175 -40.14 9.42 -0.88
N ILE A 176 -40.32 8.21 -1.43
CA ILE A 176 -41.64 7.57 -1.55
C ILE A 176 -42.26 7.37 -0.17
N LYS A 177 -41.50 6.86 0.80
CA LYS A 177 -42.00 6.69 2.18
C LYS A 177 -42.46 8.00 2.81
N ARG A 178 -41.76 9.11 2.54
CA ARG A 178 -42.14 10.44 3.04
C ARG A 178 -43.42 10.97 2.41
N GLN A 179 -43.64 10.72 1.11
CA GLN A 179 -44.85 11.13 0.41
C GLN A 179 -46.08 10.37 0.93
N ASN A 180 -45.96 9.05 1.11
CA ASN A 180 -47.06 8.22 1.63
C ASN A 180 -47.42 8.47 3.11
N LEU A 181 -46.55 9.14 3.87
CA LEU A 181 -46.79 9.54 5.27
C LEU A 181 -47.44 10.92 5.40
N ALA A 182 -47.51 11.68 4.30
CA ALA A 182 -48.08 13.01 4.24
C ALA A 182 -49.52 13.03 3.67
N GLU A 183 -50.03 11.86 3.25
CA GLU A 183 -51.42 11.58 2.86
C GLU A 183 -52.17 10.91 4.01
#